data_AF-A0A1V5D5W3-F1
#
_entry.id   AF-A0A1V5D5W3-F1
#
_cell.length_a   1.000
_cell.length_b   1.000
_cell.length_c   1.000
_cell.angle_alpha   90.00
_cell.angle_beta   90.00
_cell.angle_gamma   90.00
#
_symmetry.space_group_name_H-M   'P 1'
#
loop_
_entity.id
_entity.type
_entity.pdbx_description
1 polymer ?
#
loop_
_entity_poly.entity_id
_entity_poly.type
_entity_poly.pdbx_seq_one_letter_code
_entity_poly.pdbx_strand_id
1 'polypeptide(L)' 'MSEAKEVNGVFTFDQDSKRFHRFRIEGNGGIVGNLYVPKDCKGTPEKIVLNYQKKSTTTAKD' A
#
# COMPACT_ATOMS: atom_id res chain seq x y z
N MET A 1 -10.29 22.23 -2.54
CA MET A 1 -10.20 20.76 -2.56
C MET A 1 -9.52 20.32 -1.28
N SER A 2 -10.27 19.84 -0.30
CA SER A 2 -9.73 19.40 0.99
C SER A 2 -8.90 18.14 0.78
N GLU A 3 -7.58 18.23 1.01
CA GLU A 3 -6.71 17.05 1.08
C GLU A 3 -7.22 16.14 2.21
N ALA A 4 -7.77 14.98 1.85
CA ALA A 4 -8.15 13.97 2.83
C ALA A 4 -6.86 13.47 3.51
N LYS A 5 -6.70 13.77 4.80
CA LYS A 5 -5.52 13.37 5.58
C LYS A 5 -5.46 11.87 5.81
N GLU A 6 -6.61 11.20 5.78
CA GLU A 6 -6.75 9.77 6.01
C GLU A 6 -7.83 9.20 5.08
N VAL A 7 -7.55 8.05 4.48
CA VAL A 7 -8.50 7.30 3.67
C VAL A 7 -8.64 5.91 4.28
N ASN A 8 -9.85 5.59 4.73
CA ASN A 8 -10.18 4.23 5.16
C ASN A 8 -10.51 3.37 3.93
N GLY A 9 -10.19 2.09 4.01
CA GLY A 9 -10.37 1.14 2.92
C GLY A 9 -10.30 -0.31 3.39
N VAL A 10 -10.50 -1.22 2.46
CA VAL A 10 -10.39 -2.66 2.66
C VAL A 10 -9.23 -3.17 1.84
N PHE A 11 -8.49 -4.15 2.35
CA PHE A 11 -7.59 -4.93 1.52
C PHE A 11 -8.04 -6.38 1.51
N THR A 12 -8.02 -6.99 0.34
CA THR A 12 -8.46 -8.37 0.12
C THR A 12 -7.33 -9.19 -0.46
N PHE A 13 -7.25 -10.45 -0.06
CA PHE A 13 -6.37 -11.40 -0.73
C PHE A 13 -6.85 -11.58 -2.17
N ASP A 14 -5.92 -11.49 -3.11
CA ASP A 14 -6.22 -11.55 -4.54
C ASP A 14 -5.63 -12.80 -5.17
N GLN A 15 -4.30 -13.00 -5.05
CA GLN A 15 -3.65 -14.19 -5.58
C GLN A 15 -2.35 -14.53 -4.87
N ASP A 16 -1.90 -15.76 -5.11
CA ASP A 16 -0.59 -16.23 -4.68
C ASP A 16 0.38 -16.39 -5.84
N SER A 17 1.65 -16.11 -5.55
CA SER A 17 2.79 -16.48 -6.41
C SER A 17 3.74 -17.40 -5.66
N LYS A 18 4.83 -17.83 -6.32
CA LYS A 18 5.88 -18.63 -5.67
C LYS A 18 6.55 -17.91 -4.50
N ARG A 19 6.60 -16.57 -4.51
CA ARG A 19 7.38 -15.77 -3.54
C ARG A 19 6.55 -14.79 -2.73
N PHE A 20 5.35 -14.44 -3.20
CA PHE A 20 4.54 -13.37 -2.60
C PHE A 20 3.06 -13.75 -2.54
N HIS A 21 2.40 -13.30 -1.48
CA HIS A 21 0.96 -13.10 -1.38
C HIS A 21 0.61 -11.72 -1.97
N ARG A 22 -0.33 -11.65 -2.91
CA ARG A 22 -0.84 -10.39 -3.48
C ARG A 22 -2.15 -10.01 -2.80
N PHE A 23 -2.21 -8.79 -2.29
CA PHE A 23 -3.41 -8.17 -1.75
C PHE A 23 -3.79 -6.97 -2.61
N ARG A 24 -5.07 -6.83 -2.87
CA ARG A 24 -5.65 -5.65 -3.52
C ARG A 24 -6.14 -4.71 -2.45
N ILE A 25 -5.78 -3.43 -2.54
CA ILE A 25 -6.16 -2.38 -1.58
C ILE A 25 -7.20 -1.49 -2.25
N GLU A 26 -8.35 -1.28 -1.63
CA GLU A 26 -9.43 -0.43 -2.14
C GLU A 26 -9.80 0.64 -1.10
N GLY A 27 -9.53 1.91 -1.42
CA GLY A 27 -9.92 3.05 -0.57
C GLY A 27 -11.28 3.63 -0.93
N ASN A 28 -12.02 4.15 0.06
CA ASN A 28 -13.37 4.73 -0.12
C ASN A 28 -13.43 5.94 -1.07
N GLY A 29 -12.30 6.59 -1.35
CA GLY A 29 -12.19 7.74 -2.28
C GLY A 29 -11.62 7.40 -3.64
N GLY A 30 -11.39 6.11 -3.93
CA GLY A 30 -10.75 5.65 -5.16
C GLY A 30 -9.23 5.81 -5.13
N ILE A 31 -8.53 4.70 -4.89
CA ILE A 31 -7.17 4.34 -5.35
C ILE A 31 -7.03 2.85 -5.02
N VAL A 32 -6.57 2.07 -6.00
CA VAL A 32 -6.67 0.59 -6.03
C VAL A 32 -5.28 -0.03 -6.22
N GLY A 33 -4.46 0.05 -5.17
CA GLY A 33 -3.08 -0.46 -5.21
C GLY A 33 -3.00 -1.98 -5.07
N ASN A 34 -1.82 -2.54 -5.35
CA ASN A 34 -1.49 -3.91 -5.01
C ASN A 34 -0.37 -3.93 -3.96
N LEU A 35 -0.55 -4.69 -2.89
CA LEU A 35 0.49 -5.01 -1.92
C LEU A 35 1.00 -6.43 -2.16
N TYR A 36 2.31 -6.58 -2.23
CA TYR A 36 2.97 -7.88 -2.36
C TYR A 36 3.69 -8.18 -1.04
N VAL A 37 3.22 -9.17 -0.31
CA VAL A 37 3.82 -9.61 0.95
C VAL A 37 4.63 -10.88 0.69
N PRO A 38 5.95 -10.87 0.94
CA PRO A 38 6.78 -12.07 0.80
C PRO A 38 6.27 -13.23 1.65
N LYS A 39 6.34 -14.46 1.12
CA LYS A 39 5.89 -15.68 1.83
C LYS A 39 6.81 -16.10 2.98
N ASP A 40 8.05 -15.61 2.98
CA ASP A 40 9.02 -15.77 4.06
C ASP A 40 8.80 -14.75 5.20
N CYS A 41 7.91 -13.79 5.02
CA CYS A 41 7.44 -12.94 6.10
C CYS A 41 6.57 -13.79 7.04
N LYS A 42 6.69 -13.59 8.37
CA LYS A 42 6.09 -14.43 9.44
C LYS A 42 4.55 -14.52 9.44
N GLY A 43 3.87 -14.09 8.38
CA GLY A 43 2.43 -14.17 8.21
C GLY A 43 1.88 -13.07 7.29
N THR A 44 0.60 -13.19 6.98
CA THR A 44 -0.19 -12.13 6.32
C THR A 44 -0.40 -10.98 7.30
N PRO A 45 -0.22 -9.71 6.88
CA PRO A 45 -0.46 -8.56 7.75
C PRO A 45 -1.95 -8.43 8.11
N GLU A 46 -2.23 -8.19 9.38
CA GLU A 46 -3.59 -7.91 9.87
C GLU A 46 -4.02 -6.46 9.58
N LYS A 47 -3.06 -5.54 9.47
CA LYS A 47 -3.30 -4.10 9.25
C LYS A 47 -2.18 -3.48 8.41
N ILE A 48 -2.57 -2.58 7.50
CA ILE A 48 -1.65 -1.77 6.69
C ILE A 48 -1.95 -0.29 6.97
N VAL A 49 -0.90 0.51 7.19
CA VAL A 49 -0.99 1.96 7.38
C VAL A 49 -0.09 2.64 6.37
N LEU A 50 -0.66 3.49 5.51
CA LEU A 50 0.08 4.26 4.50
C LEU A 50 0.12 5.72 4.91
N ASN A 51 1.30 6.20 5.31
CA ASN A 51 1.51 7.60 5.63
C ASN A 51 2.02 8.33 4.38
N TYR A 52 1.35 9.42 3.99
CA TYR A 52 1.83 10.27 2.90
C TYR A 52 3.19 10.88 3.28
N GLN A 53 4.24 10.48 2.58
CA GLN A 53 5.54 11.15 2.65
C GLN A 53 5.67 12.11 1.48
N LYS A 54 5.71 13.41 1.78
CA LYS A 54 6.04 14.44 0.79
C LYS A 54 7.48 14.19 0.35
N LYS A 55 7.68 13.74 -0.90
CA LYS A 55 9.04 13.58 -1.47
C LYS A 55 9.74 14.95 -1.38
N SER A 56 10.81 15.05 -0.59
CA SER A 56 11.75 16.16 -0.78
C SER A 56 12.46 15.91 -2.11
N THR A 57 12.15 16.71 -3.11
CA THR A 57 12.94 16.77 -4.34
C THR A 57 14.29 17.38 -3.99
N THR A 58 15.23 16.56 -3.51
CA THR A 58 16.64 16.94 -3.54
C THR A 58 17.09 16.76 -4.99
N THR A 59 16.90 17.79 -5.79
CA THR A 59 17.67 17.97 -7.04
C THR A 59 19.14 18.02 -6.63
N ALA A 60 19.88 16.94 -6.87
CA ALA A 60 21.32 17.00 -6.94
C ALA A 60 21.67 17.97 -8.08
N LYS A 61 22.24 19.13 -7.72
CA LYS A 61 22.93 19.99 -8.67
C LYS A 61 24.31 19.39 -8.92
N ASP A 62 24.66 19.32 -10.19
CA ASP A 62 25.98 18.93 -10.73
C ASP A 62 27.14 19.73 -10.10
#